data_AF-A0A8H6E351-F1
#
_entry.id   AF-A0A8H6E351-F1
#
_cell.length_a   1.000
_cell.length_b   1.000
_cell.length_c   1.000
_cell.angle_alpha   90.00
_cell.angle_beta   90.00
_cell.angle_gamma   90.00
#
_symmetry.space_group_name_H-M   'P 1'
#
loop_
_entity.id
_entity.type
_entity.pdbx_description
1 polymer ?
#
loop_
_entity_poly.entity_id
_entity_poly.type
_entity_poly.pdbx_seq_one_letter_code
_entity_poly.pdbx_strand_id
1 'polypeptide(L)'
;MACGFEALLGNEFHGRDIFCYGPNMILNGPGYIDGEGGQSCAGVIGAEPGEAGLTGDAYLAAMSFSLSHIWRNFGIICAWWVSFIALTIFFTSKWKLLGEGGRKLLIPREKQHKSKYLMQPGDEEAPAI
;
A
#
# COMPACT_ATOMS: atom_id res chain seq x y z
N MET A 1 -1.80 5.51 2.87
CA MET A 1 -1.40 6.93 2.70
C MET A 1 -0.10 7.29 3.43
N ALA A 2 0.57 6.36 4.14
CA ALA A 2 1.82 6.65 4.85
C ALA A 2 3.05 6.75 3.92
N CYS A 3 3.15 5.89 2.89
CA CYS A 3 4.37 5.78 2.07
C CYS A 3 4.62 6.97 1.13
N GLY A 4 3.57 7.64 0.64
CA GLY A 4 3.73 8.84 -0.20
C GLY A 4 4.20 10.07 0.59
N PHE A 5 3.69 10.22 1.81
CA PHE A 5 4.11 11.28 2.71
C PHE A 5 5.54 11.04 3.23
N GLU A 6 5.88 9.79 3.54
CA GLU A 6 7.25 9.37 3.87
C GLU A 6 8.24 9.65 2.74
N ALA A 7 7.89 9.33 1.48
CA ALA A 7 8.75 9.58 0.33
C ALA A 7 8.94 11.08 0.05
N LEU A 8 7.88 11.89 0.19
CA LEU A 8 7.96 13.34 0.03
C LEU A 8 8.80 13.98 1.15
N LEU A 9 8.51 13.65 2.41
CA LEU A 9 9.28 14.18 3.54
C LEU A 9 10.73 13.69 3.53
N GLY A 10 10.95 12.42 3.18
CA GLY A 10 12.29 11.87 3.02
C GLY A 10 13.07 12.59 1.92
N ASN A 11 12.46 12.91 0.78
CA ASN A 11 13.18 13.61 -0.29
C ASN A 11 13.47 15.09 0.04
N GLU A 12 12.59 15.75 0.78
CA GLU A 12 12.71 17.18 1.12
C GLU A 12 13.57 17.46 2.34
N PHE A 13 13.51 16.61 3.37
CA PHE A 13 14.21 16.83 4.65
C PHE A 13 15.52 16.04 4.78
N HIS A 14 15.81 15.10 3.88
CA HIS A 14 17.09 14.37 3.91
C HIS A 14 18.26 15.31 3.67
N GLY A 15 19.20 15.37 4.63
CA GLY A 15 20.35 16.27 4.59
C GLY A 15 20.02 17.76 4.68
N ARG A 16 18.82 18.15 5.15
CA ARG A 16 18.48 19.55 5.43
C ARG A 16 18.60 19.85 6.91
N ASP A 17 19.15 21.02 7.25
CA ASP A 17 19.18 21.50 8.63
C ASP A 17 18.01 22.46 8.90
N ILE A 18 17.34 22.26 10.04
CA ILE A 18 16.19 23.03 10.50
C ILE A 18 16.65 23.82 11.73
N PHE A 19 16.78 25.14 11.58
CA PHE A 19 17.17 26.02 12.67
C PHE A 19 15.95 26.67 13.32
N CYS A 20 15.96 26.76 14.65
CA CYS A 20 14.89 27.38 15.41
C CYS A 20 15.25 28.83 15.75
N TYR A 21 14.32 29.74 15.47
CA TYR A 21 14.52 31.17 15.71
C TYR A 21 13.41 31.75 16.57
N GLY A 22 13.80 32.69 17.44
CA GLY A 22 12.89 33.48 18.28
C GLY A 22 12.01 32.60 19.18
N PRO A 23 10.67 32.78 19.18
CA PRO A 23 9.77 32.17 20.16
C PRO A 23 9.67 30.64 20.11
N ASN A 24 10.26 30.00 19.10
CA ASN A 24 10.27 28.53 18.93
C ASN A 24 11.48 27.87 19.64
N MET A 25 12.18 28.60 20.50
CA MET A 25 13.26 28.08 21.33
C MET A 25 12.78 27.80 22.75
N ILE A 26 13.32 26.78 23.39
CA ILE A 26 13.09 26.52 24.81
C ILE A 26 14.07 27.41 25.57
N LEU A 27 13.55 28.22 26.50
CA LEU A 27 14.15 29.43 27.12
C LEU A 27 13.99 30.71 26.27
N ASN A 28 12.75 31.17 26.14
CA ASN A 28 12.42 32.49 25.60
C ASN A 28 11.91 33.41 26.72
N GLY A 29 12.64 34.50 27.00
CA GLY A 29 12.18 35.50 27.96
C GLY A 29 13.31 36.40 28.50
N PRO A 30 12.97 37.57 29.06
CA PRO A 30 13.95 38.48 29.65
C PRO A 30 14.65 37.80 30.83
N GLY A 31 15.96 37.57 30.70
CA GLY A 31 16.79 36.88 31.70
C GLY A 31 17.50 35.63 31.18
N TYR A 32 17.11 35.12 30.00
CA TYR A 32 17.87 34.09 29.28
C TYR A 32 18.72 34.74 28.19
N ILE A 33 20.02 34.46 28.21
CA ILE A 33 20.98 34.93 27.20
C ILE A 33 21.14 33.87 26.10
N ASP A 34 21.25 34.31 24.85
CA ASP A 34 21.50 33.40 23.73
C ASP A 34 22.81 32.63 23.96
N GLY A 35 22.73 31.30 23.91
CA GLY A 35 23.89 30.41 24.03
C GLY A 35 24.21 29.86 25.43
N GLU A 36 23.62 30.37 26.52
CA GLU A 36 23.83 29.79 27.88
C GLU A 36 22.53 29.23 28.44
N GLY A 37 22.36 27.91 28.37
CA GLY A 37 21.20 27.23 28.96
C GLY A 37 20.73 25.96 28.26
N GLY A 38 21.45 25.48 27.25
CA GLY A 38 21.02 24.29 26.51
C GLY A 38 19.75 24.55 25.71
N GLN A 39 19.68 25.68 25.02
CA GLN A 39 18.53 26.06 24.19
C GLN A 39 18.25 24.94 23.17
N SER A 40 16.96 24.60 22.98
CA SER A 40 16.53 23.56 22.05
C SER A 40 15.24 23.98 21.35
N CYS A 41 14.91 23.34 20.23
CA CYS A 41 13.72 23.64 19.45
C CYS A 41 12.43 23.22 20.18
N ALA A 42 11.57 24.19 20.51
CA ALA A 42 10.27 23.94 21.12
C ALA A 42 9.31 23.32 20.09
N GLY A 43 8.69 22.19 20.43
CA GLY A 43 7.64 21.57 19.62
C GLY A 43 8.13 20.78 18.40
N VAL A 44 9.45 20.62 18.22
CA VAL A 44 10.03 19.79 17.16
C VAL A 44 10.52 18.47 17.75
N ILE A 45 10.01 17.36 17.23
CA ILE A 45 10.37 16.01 17.67
C ILE A 45 11.76 15.68 17.11
N GLY A 46 12.67 15.17 17.93
CA GLY A 46 14.05 14.85 17.53
C GLY A 46 15.05 15.99 17.71
N ALA A 47 14.64 17.12 18.30
CA ALA A 47 15.56 18.18 18.72
C ALA A 47 16.33 17.76 19.98
N GLU A 48 17.67 17.80 19.92
CA GLU A 48 18.51 17.47 21.07
C GLU A 48 18.65 18.69 22.02
N PRO A 49 18.73 18.49 23.35
CA PRO A 49 18.92 19.59 24.29
C PRO A 49 20.29 20.26 24.10
N GLY A 50 20.31 21.56 23.81
CA GLY A 50 21.54 22.33 23.64
C GLY A 50 21.96 22.64 22.22
N GLU A 51 21.24 22.15 21.22
CA GLU A 51 21.41 22.55 19.83
C GLU A 51 20.26 23.48 19.39
N ALA A 52 20.64 24.62 18.78
CA ALA A 52 19.73 25.60 18.21
C ALA A 52 19.09 25.16 16.87
N GLY A 53 19.45 23.98 16.40
CA GLY A 53 18.91 23.37 15.19
C GLY A 53 18.91 21.85 15.29
N LEU A 54 18.29 21.21 14.32
CA LEU A 54 18.33 19.77 14.14
C LEU A 54 18.41 19.44 12.66
N THR A 55 19.02 18.31 12.33
CA THR A 55 19.00 17.79 10.96
C THR A 55 17.66 17.10 10.68
N GLY A 56 17.15 17.25 9.46
CA GLY A 56 15.90 16.63 9.02
C GLY A 56 15.90 15.11 9.13
N ASP A 57 17.08 14.48 9.09
CA ASP A 57 17.25 13.05 9.37
C ASP A 57 16.91 12.69 10.83
N ALA A 58 17.22 13.56 11.80
CA ALA A 58 16.83 13.38 13.21
C ALA A 58 15.31 13.55 13.39
N TYR A 59 14.71 14.49 12.65
CA TYR A 59 13.25 14.66 12.59
C TYR A 59 12.53 13.43 12.00
N LEU A 60 13.04 12.91 10.88
CA LEU A 60 12.53 11.71 10.21
C LEU A 60 12.68 10.46 11.10
N ALA A 61 13.82 10.31 11.78
CA ALA A 61 14.09 9.21 12.70
C ALA A 61 13.15 9.22 13.91
N ALA A 62 12.89 10.39 14.49
CA ALA A 62 11.99 10.53 15.63
C ALA A 62 10.52 10.25 15.28
N MET A 63 10.14 10.41 14.01
CA MET A 63 8.83 10.02 13.49
C MET A 63 8.71 8.50 13.22
N SER A 64 9.76 7.70 13.51
CA SER A 64 9.81 6.25 13.26
C SER A 64 9.61 5.87 11.77
N PHE A 65 9.98 6.77 10.86
CA PHE A 65 10.03 6.45 9.44
C PHE A 65 11.33 5.70 9.13
N SER A 66 11.25 4.37 9.26
CA SER A 66 12.35 3.46 8.95
C SER A 66 12.11 2.78 7.61
N LEU A 67 12.89 3.16 6.60
CA LEU A 67 12.97 2.50 5.29
C LEU A 67 13.12 0.97 5.38
N SER A 68 13.71 0.47 6.48
CA SER A 68 13.93 -0.97 6.72
C SER A 68 12.64 -1.78 6.93
N HIS A 69 11.57 -1.17 7.44
CA HIS A 69 10.30 -1.87 7.69
C HIS A 69 9.27 -1.74 6.57
N ILE A 70 9.46 -0.80 5.64
CA ILE A 70 8.61 -0.63 4.45
C ILE A 70 8.58 -1.91 3.61
N TRP A 71 9.76 -2.48 3.31
CA TRP A 71 9.84 -3.53 2.30
C TRP A 71 9.25 -4.84 2.80
N ARG A 72 9.40 -5.12 4.10
CA ARG A 72 8.77 -6.26 4.77
C ARG A 72 7.25 -6.10 4.83
N ASN A 73 6.75 -4.92 5.20
CA ASN A 73 5.31 -4.66 5.28
C ASN A 73 4.66 -4.69 3.88
N PHE A 74 5.35 -4.16 2.86
CA PHE A 74 4.92 -4.24 1.47
C PHE A 74 4.84 -5.70 1.00
N GLY A 75 5.85 -6.51 1.31
CA GLY A 75 5.85 -7.94 1.02
C GLY A 75 4.66 -8.68 1.64
N ILE A 76 4.31 -8.37 2.90
CA ILE A 76 3.13 -8.96 3.57
C ILE A 76 1.84 -8.57 2.84
N ILE A 77 1.66 -7.31 2.46
CA ILE A 77 0.47 -6.85 1.73
C ILE A 77 0.37 -7.52 0.36
N CYS A 78 1.48 -7.61 -0.38
CA CYS A 78 1.53 -8.33 -1.65
C CYS A 78 1.19 -9.83 -1.49
N ALA A 79 1.68 -10.48 -0.44
CA ALA A 79 1.36 -11.87 -0.15
C ALA A 79 -0.14 -12.07 0.12
N TRP A 80 -0.76 -11.19 0.92
CA TRP A 80 -2.21 -11.20 1.14
C TRP A 80 -2.99 -10.96 -0.16
N TRP A 81 -2.55 -10.01 -0.99
CA TRP A 81 -3.18 -9.72 -2.28
C TRP A 81 -3.17 -10.92 -3.22
N VAL A 82 -2.01 -11.55 -3.41
CA VAL A 82 -1.87 -12.77 -4.24
C VAL A 82 -2.70 -13.91 -3.65
N SER A 83 -2.69 -14.09 -2.32
CA SER A 83 -3.50 -15.11 -1.63
C SER A 83 -4.99 -14.93 -1.91
N PHE A 84 -5.53 -13.70 -1.79
CA PHE A 84 -6.93 -13.43 -2.09
C PHE A 84 -7.27 -13.67 -3.55
N ILE A 85 -6.41 -13.28 -4.50
CA ILE A 85 -6.62 -13.58 -5.93
C ILE A 85 -6.66 -15.08 -6.18
N ALA A 86 -5.71 -15.83 -5.62
CA ALA A 86 -5.65 -17.28 -5.76
C ALA A 86 -6.90 -17.95 -5.18
N LEU A 87 -7.37 -17.49 -4.01
CA LEU A 87 -8.62 -17.95 -3.41
C LEU A 87 -9.81 -17.61 -4.32
N THR A 88 -9.92 -16.39 -4.83
CA THR A 88 -11.01 -16.00 -5.75
C THR A 88 -11.03 -16.89 -6.99
N ILE A 89 -9.87 -17.13 -7.62
CA ILE A 89 -9.78 -18.04 -8.78
C ILE A 89 -10.23 -19.44 -8.38
N PHE A 90 -9.71 -19.98 -7.27
CA PHE A 90 -10.07 -21.33 -6.81
C PHE A 90 -11.59 -21.48 -6.58
N PHE A 91 -12.19 -20.52 -5.87
CA PHE A 91 -13.63 -20.52 -5.59
C PHE A 91 -14.44 -20.33 -6.87
N THR A 92 -14.08 -19.39 -7.75
CA THR A 92 -14.80 -19.15 -9.01
C THR A 92 -14.66 -20.32 -9.99
N SER A 93 -13.50 -20.96 -10.10
CA SER A 93 -13.29 -22.13 -10.96
C SER A 93 -14.04 -23.39 -10.48
N LYS A 94 -14.31 -23.49 -9.17
CA LYS A 94 -15.10 -24.60 -8.59
C LYS A 94 -16.56 -24.25 -8.38
N TRP A 95 -16.92 -22.98 -8.45
CA TRP A 95 -18.30 -22.53 -8.54
C TRP A 95 -18.86 -22.88 -9.91
N LYS A 96 -19.62 -23.96 -9.96
CA LYS A 96 -20.62 -24.13 -11.00
C LYS A 96 -21.60 -22.96 -10.89
N LEU A 97 -21.57 -22.02 -11.83
CA LEU A 97 -22.69 -21.10 -12.00
C LEU A 97 -23.96 -21.95 -12.06
N LEU A 98 -24.95 -21.62 -11.23
CA LEU A 98 -26.27 -22.28 -11.20
C LEU A 98 -27.03 -22.25 -12.56
N GLY A 99 -26.40 -21.78 -13.65
CA GLY A 99 -26.92 -21.81 -15.01
C GLY A 99 -26.05 -22.54 -16.06
N GLU A 100 -24.87 -23.07 -15.71
CA GLU A 100 -23.96 -23.68 -16.69
C GLU A 100 -24.09 -25.22 -16.80
N GLY A 101 -24.89 -25.82 -15.90
CA GLY A 101 -25.18 -27.26 -15.88
C GLY A 101 -26.26 -27.73 -16.86
N GLY A 102 -26.73 -26.87 -17.77
CA GLY A 102 -27.70 -27.30 -18.75
C GLY A 102 -28.36 -26.14 -19.46
N ARG A 103 -27.70 -25.58 -20.48
CA ARG A 103 -28.44 -25.21 -21.69
C ARG A 103 -28.95 -26.50 -22.31
N LYS A 104 -29.92 -27.14 -21.65
CA LYS A 104 -30.77 -28.14 -22.26
C LYS A 104 -31.51 -27.35 -23.31
N LEU A 105 -30.96 -27.34 -24.53
CA LEU A 105 -31.65 -26.86 -25.71
C LEU A 105 -33.07 -27.41 -25.57
N LEU A 106 -34.04 -26.52 -25.41
CA LEU A 106 -35.44 -26.89 -25.38
C LEU A 106 -35.79 -27.30 -26.81
N ILE A 107 -35.32 -28.49 -27.20
CA ILE A 107 -35.60 -29.07 -28.50
C ILE A 107 -37.04 -29.56 -28.40
N PRO A 108 -37.97 -29.00 -29.18
CA PRO A 108 -39.33 -29.49 -29.23
C PRO A 108 -39.30 -31.00 -29.50
N ARG A 109 -40.12 -31.78 -28.79
CA ARG A 109 -40.14 -33.26 -28.86
C ARG A 109 -40.10 -33.79 -30.29
N GLU A 110 -40.78 -33.09 -31.20
CA GLU A 110 -40.87 -33.42 -32.63
C GLU A 110 -39.53 -33.36 -33.39
N LYS A 111 -38.57 -32.56 -32.94
CA LYS A 111 -37.27 -32.38 -33.62
C LYS A 111 -36.11 -33.10 -32.96
N GLN A 112 -36.36 -33.85 -31.88
CA GLN A 112 -35.32 -34.57 -31.13
C GLN A 112 -34.57 -35.64 -31.95
N HIS A 113 -35.24 -36.28 -32.91
CA HIS A 113 -34.60 -37.25 -33.80
C HIS A 113 -33.60 -36.60 -34.76
N LYS A 114 -33.85 -35.35 -35.17
CA LYS A 114 -32.94 -34.61 -36.04
C LYS A 114 -31.79 -34.00 -35.25
N SER A 115 -31.95 -33.67 -33.97
CA SER A 115 -30.89 -32.99 -33.20
C SER A 115 -29.82 -33.91 -32.62
N LYS A 116 -29.88 -35.24 -32.84
CA LYS A 116 -28.88 -36.18 -32.28
C LYS A 116 -27.46 -35.87 -32.74
N TYR A 117 -27.27 -35.35 -33.95
CA TYR A 117 -25.95 -34.96 -34.47
C TYR A 117 -25.38 -33.70 -33.78
N LEU A 118 -26.23 -32.86 -33.16
CA LEU A 118 -25.82 -31.65 -32.43
C LEU A 118 -25.41 -31.95 -30.98
N MET A 119 -25.65 -33.17 -30.50
CA MET A 119 -25.29 -33.64 -29.15
C MET A 119 -23.97 -34.39 -29.12
N GLN A 120 -23.32 -34.61 -30.27
CA GLN A 120 -21.99 -35.17 -30.30
C GLN A 120 -21.01 -34.08 -29.85
N PRO A 121 -20.17 -34.31 -28.81
CA PRO A 121 -19.19 -33.32 -28.40
C PRO A 121 -18.25 -33.10 -29.57
N GLY A 122 -18.38 -31.96 -30.24
CA GLY A 122 -17.44 -31.55 -31.27
C GLY A 122 -16.16 -31.14 -30.55
N ASP A 123 -15.09 -31.88 -30.84
CA ASP A 123 -13.73 -31.59 -30.36
C ASP A 123 -13.41 -30.11 -30.60
N GLU A 124 -13.06 -29.43 -29.52
CA GLU A 124 -12.84 -27.97 -29.42
C GLU A 124 -11.55 -27.47 -30.10
N GLU A 125 -10.92 -28.29 -30.94
CA GLU A 125 -9.60 -28.05 -31.57
C GLU A 125 -9.66 -28.03 -33.12
N ALA A 126 -10.84 -28.06 -33.75
CA ALA A 126 -10.94 -27.94 -35.22
C ALA A 126 -11.00 -26.46 -35.65
N PRO A 127 -10.05 -25.97 -36.46
CA PRO A 127 -10.04 -24.59 -36.93
C PRO A 127 -11.16 -24.35 -37.94
N ALA A 128 -11.90 -23.25 -37.79
CA ALA A 128 -12.93 -22.86 -38.76
C ALA A 128 -12.40 -21.76 -39.70
N ILE A 129 -11.85 -22.18 -40.84
CA ILE A 129 -12.28 -21.76 -42.18
C ILE A 129 -12.37 -23.01 -43.05
#